data_AF-A0A2R6E2U3-F1
#
_entry.id   AF-A0A2R6E2U3-F1
#
_cell.length_a   1.000
_cell.length_b   1.000
_cell.length_c   1.000
_cell.angle_alpha   90.00
_cell.angle_beta   90.00
_cell.angle_gamma   90.00
#
_symmetry.space_group_name_H-M   'P 1'
#
loop_
_entity.id
_entity.type
_entity.pdbx_description
1 polymer ?
#
loop_
_entity_poly.entity_id
_entity_poly.type
_entity_poly.pdbx_seq_one_letter_code
_entity_poly.pdbx_strand_id
1 'polypeptide(L)'
;MTLEADLRGASAATVRGAIERGDPLPGTAGFAGLVDGALVRDVLGRELVYVDREAAGEGASAGARAEANGSASVWSFDPGGLADPELLPAGSVRPLRGDPAGEDRGEPGGRQVWTLPDPAPETDEGAAVAAVRAAVRESVDEVGSTGLAVAFSGGVDSTAV
;
A
#
# COMPACT_ATOMS: atom_id res chain seq x y z
N MET A 1 -3.93 -7.62 -23.51
CA MET A 1 -3.46 -6.32 -23.00
C MET A 1 -3.09 -6.48 -21.53
N THR A 2 -1.79 -6.54 -21.25
CA THR A 2 -1.23 -6.45 -19.90
C THR A 2 -1.41 -5.01 -19.43
N LEU A 3 -1.96 -4.80 -18.23
CA LEU A 3 -1.99 -3.44 -17.67
C LEU A 3 -0.56 -3.08 -17.29
N GLU A 4 -0.08 -1.91 -17.73
CA GLU A 4 1.23 -1.42 -17.34
C GLU A 4 1.24 -1.13 -15.83
N ALA A 5 2.43 -1.24 -15.21
CA ALA A 5 2.57 -0.95 -13.79
C ALA A 5 2.38 0.56 -13.55
N ASP A 6 1.60 0.89 -12.53
CA ASP A 6 1.38 2.26 -12.08
C ASP A 6 1.48 2.27 -10.56
N LEU A 7 2.66 2.67 -10.06
CA LEU A 7 3.07 2.52 -8.67
C LEU A 7 3.54 3.85 -8.10
N ARG A 8 3.24 4.08 -6.83
CA ARG A 8 3.85 5.14 -6.01
C ARG A 8 4.82 4.54 -5.00
N GLY A 9 5.85 5.32 -4.66
CA GLY A 9 6.78 5.01 -3.57
C GLY A 9 7.87 3.97 -3.86
N ALA A 10 7.66 3.03 -4.80
CA ALA A 10 8.67 2.03 -5.16
C ALA A 10 8.63 1.60 -6.63
N SER A 11 9.73 1.00 -7.10
CA SER A 11 9.81 0.41 -8.43
C SER A 11 9.03 -0.90 -8.52
N ALA A 12 8.53 -1.25 -9.72
CA ALA A 12 7.87 -2.55 -9.94
C ALA A 12 8.78 -3.75 -9.60
N ALA A 13 10.10 -3.64 -9.82
CA ALA A 13 11.05 -4.70 -9.47
C ALA A 13 11.13 -4.92 -7.95
N THR A 14 11.18 -3.83 -7.17
CA THR A 14 11.17 -3.90 -5.70
C THR A 14 9.89 -4.56 -5.19
N VAL A 15 8.74 -4.12 -5.70
CA VAL A 15 7.42 -4.61 -5.29
C VAL A 15 7.25 -6.10 -5.65
N ARG A 16 7.66 -6.52 -6.86
CA ARG A 16 7.66 -7.95 -7.22
C ARG A 16 8.52 -8.77 -6.27
N GLY A 17 9.74 -8.32 -6.00
CA GLY A 17 10.63 -9.01 -5.07
C GLY A 17 10.05 -9.11 -3.66
N ALA A 18 9.33 -8.08 -3.20
CA ALA A 18 8.65 -8.09 -1.91
C ALA A 18 7.50 -9.12 -1.88
N ILE A 19 6.72 -9.22 -2.95
CA ILE A 19 5.62 -10.19 -3.08
C ILE A 19 6.19 -11.62 -3.13
N GLU A 20 7.20 -11.84 -3.98
CA GLU A 20 7.82 -13.15 -4.19
C GLU A 20 8.48 -13.69 -2.92
N ARG A 21 9.14 -12.84 -2.13
CA ARG A 21 9.82 -13.23 -0.89
C ARG A 21 8.91 -13.17 0.34
N GLY A 22 7.70 -12.62 0.21
CA GLY A 22 6.85 -12.30 1.37
C GLY A 22 7.52 -11.30 2.32
N ASP A 23 8.34 -10.40 1.80
CA ASP A 23 9.12 -9.43 2.57
C ASP A 23 8.25 -8.21 2.94
N PRO A 24 7.86 -8.03 4.22
CA PRO A 24 6.94 -6.96 4.62
C PRO A 24 7.62 -5.59 4.61
N LEU A 25 8.96 -5.52 4.64
CA LEU A 25 9.73 -4.28 4.81
C LEU A 25 10.92 -4.25 3.84
N PRO A 26 10.68 -4.11 2.51
CA PRO A 26 11.73 -4.22 1.48
C PRO A 26 12.67 -2.99 1.38
N GLY A 27 12.79 -2.18 2.44
CA GLY A 27 13.63 -0.98 2.48
C GLY A 27 13.07 0.22 1.70
N THR A 28 11.75 0.41 1.71
CA THR A 28 11.07 1.52 1.03
C THR A 28 10.36 2.43 2.02
N ALA A 29 10.09 3.68 1.63
CA ALA A 29 9.27 4.60 2.42
C ALA A 29 7.75 4.27 2.43
N GLY A 30 7.33 3.26 1.67
CA GLY A 30 5.94 2.88 1.43
C GLY A 30 5.71 2.70 -0.07
N PHE A 31 4.71 1.90 -0.47
CA PHE A 31 4.28 1.76 -1.85
C PHE A 31 2.85 1.27 -1.97
N ALA A 32 2.20 1.70 -3.05
CA ALA A 32 0.89 1.19 -3.46
C ALA A 32 0.68 1.39 -4.96
N GLY A 33 -0.25 0.65 -5.54
CA GLY A 33 -0.66 0.80 -6.94
C GLY A 33 -0.80 -0.54 -7.67
N LEU A 34 -0.69 -0.51 -8.99
CA LEU A 34 -0.87 -1.66 -9.87
C LEU A 34 0.47 -2.26 -10.29
N VAL A 35 0.63 -3.57 -10.09
CA VAL A 35 1.76 -4.34 -10.60
C VAL A 35 1.25 -5.69 -11.11
N ASP A 36 1.65 -6.07 -12.32
CA ASP A 36 1.34 -7.36 -12.94
C ASP A 36 -0.16 -7.75 -12.88
N GLY A 37 -1.05 -6.77 -12.97
CA GLY A 37 -2.50 -6.97 -12.95
C GLY A 37 -3.14 -7.12 -11.56
N ALA A 38 -2.37 -6.92 -10.50
CA ALA A 38 -2.86 -6.86 -9.12
C ALA A 38 -2.58 -5.50 -8.48
N LEU A 39 -3.56 -4.99 -7.74
CA LEU A 39 -3.31 -3.91 -6.81
C LEU A 39 -2.56 -4.40 -5.60
N VAL A 40 -1.70 -3.54 -5.09
CA VAL A 40 -0.88 -3.82 -3.93
C VAL A 40 -0.84 -2.60 -3.03
N ARG A 41 -0.81 -2.83 -1.73
CA ARG A 41 -0.51 -1.82 -0.71
C ARG A 41 0.41 -2.42 0.33
N ASP A 42 1.50 -1.72 0.63
CA ASP A 42 2.49 -2.16 1.62
C ASP A 42 1.90 -2.34 3.03
N VAL A 43 2.66 -2.99 3.91
CA VAL A 43 2.22 -3.35 5.26
C VAL A 43 1.94 -2.16 6.19
N LEU A 44 2.58 -1.02 5.95
CA LEU A 44 2.38 0.23 6.71
C LEU A 44 1.25 1.08 6.11
N GLY A 45 0.90 0.85 4.85
CA GLY A 45 -0.19 1.53 4.15
C GLY A 45 0.04 3.02 3.97
N ARG A 46 1.30 3.46 3.80
CA ARG A 46 1.65 4.89 3.71
C ARG A 46 1.21 5.51 2.39
N GLU A 47 1.35 4.76 1.30
CA GLU A 47 0.72 5.12 0.03
C GLU A 47 -0.72 4.61 0.01
N LEU A 48 -1.63 5.45 -0.51
CA LEU A 48 -3.06 5.15 -0.60
C LEU A 48 -3.38 4.58 -1.97
N VAL A 49 -4.24 3.57 -2.01
CA VAL A 49 -4.83 3.07 -3.27
C VAL A 49 -6.24 2.59 -2.99
N TYR A 50 -7.17 3.02 -3.84
CA TYR A 50 -8.59 2.79 -3.69
C TYR A 50 -9.10 1.89 -4.80
N VAL A 51 -10.11 1.10 -4.48
CA VAL A 51 -10.86 0.22 -5.37
C VAL A 51 -12.31 0.67 -5.39
N ASP A 52 -12.96 0.55 -6.53
CA ASP A 52 -14.38 0.82 -6.64
C ASP A 52 -15.18 -0.44 -6.27
N ARG A 53 -15.99 -0.37 -5.20
CA ARG A 53 -16.78 -1.51 -4.71
C ARG A 53 -17.89 -1.91 -5.67
N GLU A 54 -18.50 -0.95 -6.36
CA GLU A 54 -19.57 -1.22 -7.32
C GLU A 54 -19.02 -1.88 -8.58
N ALA A 55 -17.87 -1.43 -9.07
CA ALA A 55 -17.18 -2.04 -10.20
C ALA A 55 -16.62 -3.44 -9.86
N ALA A 56 -16.31 -3.69 -8.58
CA ALA A 56 -15.82 -4.97 -8.08
C ALA A 56 -16.92 -6.00 -7.77
N GLY A 57 -18.18 -5.60 -7.65
CA GLY A 57 -19.29 -6.49 -7.31
C GLY A 57 -19.77 -7.32 -8.51
N GLU A 58 -19.94 -8.63 -8.32
CA GLU A 58 -20.65 -9.50 -9.27
C GLU A 58 -22.14 -9.10 -9.32
N GLY A 59 -22.44 -8.13 -10.17
CA GLY A 59 -23.76 -7.51 -10.19
C GLY A 59 -23.76 -6.05 -10.57
N ALA A 60 -22.70 -5.53 -11.18
CA ALA A 60 -22.78 -4.32 -12.01
C ALA A 60 -23.87 -4.55 -13.07
N SER A 61 -25.13 -4.33 -12.67
CA SER A 61 -26.26 -4.31 -13.55
C SER A 61 -25.88 -3.37 -14.68
N ALA A 62 -26.13 -3.78 -15.91
CA ALA A 62 -25.88 -3.00 -17.12
C ALA A 62 -26.80 -1.75 -17.20
N GLY A 63 -26.98 -1.03 -16.09
CA GLY A 63 -28.04 -0.04 -15.88
C GLY A 63 -27.69 1.11 -14.93
N ALA A 64 -26.50 1.17 -14.33
CA ALA A 64 -25.99 2.43 -13.79
C ALA A 64 -25.34 3.20 -14.95
N ARG A 65 -26.13 4.11 -15.52
CA ARG A 65 -25.78 5.11 -16.54
C ARG A 65 -24.27 5.23 -16.73
N ALA A 66 -23.77 4.64 -17.83
CA ALA A 66 -22.54 5.10 -18.43
C ALA A 66 -22.74 6.58 -18.71
N GLU A 67 -22.29 7.44 -17.80
CA GLU A 67 -22.22 8.85 -18.07
C GLU A 67 -21.36 9.01 -19.31
N ALA A 68 -21.85 9.84 -20.22
CA ALA A 68 -21.30 10.03 -21.53
C ALA A 68 -19.92 10.71 -21.43
N ASN A 69 -18.87 9.98 -21.03
CA ASN A 69 -17.45 10.17 -21.31
C ASN A 69 -16.58 9.29 -20.37
N GLY A 70 -16.20 8.09 -20.79
CA GLY A 70 -15.07 7.35 -20.19
C GLY A 70 -15.44 6.15 -19.31
N SER A 71 -14.74 5.03 -19.50
CA SER A 71 -14.84 3.84 -18.64
C SER A 71 -14.57 4.23 -17.18
N ALA A 72 -15.48 3.90 -16.26
CA ALA A 72 -15.20 4.03 -14.83
C ALA A 72 -13.95 3.21 -14.50
N SER A 73 -12.97 3.84 -13.84
CA SER A 73 -11.77 3.13 -13.40
C SER A 73 -12.16 2.22 -12.24
N VAL A 74 -11.68 0.98 -12.24
CA VAL A 74 -11.94 0.02 -11.13
C VAL A 74 -11.11 0.37 -9.89
N TRP A 75 -10.14 1.27 -10.03
CA TRP A 75 -9.23 1.70 -8.97
C TRP A 75 -8.64 3.09 -9.24
N SER A 76 -8.15 3.75 -8.20
CA SER A 76 -7.52 5.07 -8.29
C SER A 76 -6.65 5.34 -7.07
N PHE A 77 -5.68 6.23 -7.18
CA PHE A 77 -4.98 6.79 -6.02
C PHE A 77 -5.80 7.90 -5.32
N ASP A 78 -6.74 8.52 -6.04
CA ASP A 78 -7.65 9.56 -5.54
C ASP A 78 -9.06 8.98 -5.45
N PRO A 79 -9.68 8.92 -4.26
CA PRO A 79 -11.02 8.39 -4.09
C PRO A 79 -12.09 9.20 -4.83
N GLY A 80 -11.85 10.49 -5.12
CA GLY A 80 -12.78 11.34 -5.86
C GLY A 80 -12.99 10.93 -7.33
N GLY A 81 -12.14 10.03 -7.85
CA GLY A 81 -12.27 9.46 -9.20
C GLY A 81 -13.11 8.18 -9.28
N LEU A 82 -13.66 7.69 -8.16
CA LEU A 82 -14.42 6.44 -8.07
C LEU A 82 -15.87 6.71 -7.61
N ALA A 83 -16.80 5.83 -7.98
CA ALA A 83 -18.20 5.95 -7.57
C ALA A 83 -18.39 5.49 -6.12
N ASP A 84 -17.77 4.38 -5.75
CA ASP A 84 -17.82 3.83 -4.39
C ASP A 84 -16.41 3.43 -3.89
N PRO A 85 -15.57 4.40 -3.51
CA PRO A 85 -14.18 4.15 -3.15
C PRO A 85 -14.06 3.40 -1.82
N GLU A 86 -13.37 2.27 -1.86
CA GLU A 86 -12.85 1.55 -0.70
C GLU A 86 -11.34 1.59 -0.71
N LEU A 87 -10.72 1.91 0.43
CA LEU A 87 -9.27 1.88 0.57
C LEU A 87 -8.80 0.43 0.65
N LEU A 88 -7.86 0.03 -0.21
CA LEU A 88 -7.28 -1.31 -0.14
C LEU A 88 -6.60 -1.48 1.24
N PRO A 89 -6.84 -2.57 1.98
CA PRO A 89 -6.18 -2.78 3.27
C PRO A 89 -4.66 -2.80 3.17
N ALA A 90 -3.97 -2.37 4.22
CA ALA A 90 -2.52 -2.44 4.29
C ALA A 90 -2.06 -3.91 4.29
N GLY A 91 -0.92 -4.17 3.65
CA GLY A 91 -0.35 -5.51 3.56
C GLY A 91 -1.06 -6.43 2.55
N SER A 92 -1.92 -5.90 1.69
CA SER A 92 -2.78 -6.68 0.80
C SER A 92 -2.38 -6.61 -0.68
N VAL A 93 -2.66 -7.72 -1.37
CA VAL A 93 -2.61 -7.82 -2.84
C VAL A 93 -3.99 -8.25 -3.34
N ARG A 94 -4.54 -7.51 -4.31
CA ARG A 94 -5.85 -7.77 -4.90
C ARG A 94 -5.75 -7.87 -6.42
N PRO A 95 -5.99 -9.04 -7.03
CA PRO A 95 -6.10 -9.16 -8.48
C PRO A 95 -7.21 -8.27 -9.05
N LEU A 96 -6.94 -7.55 -10.16
CA LEU A 96 -7.95 -6.75 -10.88
C LEU A 96 -8.63 -7.51 -12.02
N ARG A 97 -8.06 -8.62 -12.48
CA ARG A 97 -8.75 -9.58 -13.33
C ARG A 97 -9.08 -10.81 -12.51
N GLY A 98 -10.34 -11.24 -12.53
CA GLY A 98 -10.71 -12.55 -12.04
C GLY A 98 -9.92 -13.60 -12.82
N ASP A 99 -9.19 -14.46 -12.10
CA ASP A 99 -8.79 -15.74 -12.67
C ASP A 99 -10.07 -16.56 -12.83
N PRO A 100 -10.54 -16.86 -14.06
CA PRO A 100 -11.74 -17.66 -14.25
C PRO A 100 -11.59 -19.11 -13.76
N ALA A 101 -10.39 -19.54 -13.37
CA ALA A 101 -10.07 -20.89 -12.89
C ALA A 101 -9.58 -20.95 -11.43
N GLY A 102 -9.48 -19.82 -10.73
CA GLY A 102 -8.98 -19.77 -9.35
C GLY A 102 -10.06 -20.14 -8.34
N GLU A 103 -9.96 -21.30 -7.70
CA GLU A 103 -10.86 -21.77 -6.64
C GLU A 103 -10.80 -20.94 -5.34
N ASP A 104 -10.00 -19.87 -5.31
CA ASP A 104 -9.83 -19.00 -4.16
C ASP A 104 -10.52 -17.65 -4.42
N ARG A 105 -11.84 -17.62 -4.24
CA ARG A 105 -12.63 -16.39 -4.09
C ARG A 105 -12.23 -15.73 -2.76
N GLY A 106 -11.09 -15.05 -2.76
CA GLY A 106 -10.62 -14.27 -1.62
C GLY A 106 -11.66 -13.22 -1.21
N GLU A 107 -11.62 -12.84 0.07
CA GLU A 107 -12.49 -11.79 0.61
C GLU A 107 -12.43 -10.51 -0.23
N PRO A 108 -13.53 -9.73 -0.29
CA PRO A 108 -13.61 -8.51 -1.11
C PRO A 108 -12.47 -7.49 -0.88
N GLY A 109 -11.73 -7.60 0.24
CA GLY A 109 -10.58 -6.76 0.61
C GLY A 109 -9.22 -7.16 0.01
N GLY A 110 -9.14 -8.18 -0.85
CA GLY A 110 -7.85 -8.70 -1.35
C GLY A 110 -7.18 -9.65 -0.37
N ARG A 111 -6.12 -10.34 -0.83
CA ARG A 111 -5.38 -11.31 0.00
C ARG A 111 -4.35 -10.57 0.84
N GLN A 112 -4.38 -10.78 2.15
CA GLN A 112 -3.32 -10.31 3.04
C GLN A 112 -2.03 -11.10 2.76
N VAL A 113 -1.01 -10.42 2.26
CA VAL A 113 0.30 -11.00 1.90
C VAL A 113 1.34 -10.71 2.97
N TRP A 114 1.23 -9.56 3.63
CA TRP A 114 2.17 -9.13 4.66
C TRP A 114 1.46 -8.78 5.96
N THR A 115 2.12 -9.13 7.06
CA THR A 115 1.83 -8.64 8.40
C THR A 115 3.06 -7.94 8.94
N LEU A 116 2.88 -7.07 9.93
CA LEU A 116 4.03 -6.53 10.63
C LEU A 116 4.84 -7.69 11.25
N PRO A 117 6.17 -7.62 11.21
CA PRO A 117 7.01 -8.53 11.98
C PRO A 117 6.64 -8.47 13.47
N ASP A 118 6.60 -9.63 14.13
CA ASP A 118 6.36 -9.76 15.57
C ASP A 118 7.58 -10.39 16.25
N PRO A 119 8.70 -9.64 16.37
CA PRO A 119 9.88 -10.14 17.05
C PRO A 119 9.67 -10.17 18.57
N ALA A 120 10.36 -11.09 19.25
CA ALA A 120 10.40 -11.08 20.70
C ALA A 120 10.97 -9.74 21.22
N PRO A 121 10.39 -9.14 22.27
CA PRO A 121 10.92 -7.91 22.83
C PRO A 121 12.36 -8.07 23.34
N GLU A 122 13.18 -7.05 23.11
CA GLU A 122 14.48 -6.94 23.76
C GLU A 122 14.26 -6.73 25.27
N THR A 123 15.00 -7.48 26.09
CA THR A 123 14.86 -7.47 27.56
C THR A 123 15.94 -6.65 28.24
N ASP A 124 17.04 -6.35 27.56
CA ASP A 124 18.04 -5.37 28.00
C ASP A 124 17.57 -3.95 27.65
N GLU A 125 17.23 -3.17 28.68
CA GLU A 125 16.76 -1.79 28.52
C GLU A 125 17.77 -0.90 27.78
N GLY A 126 19.06 -1.02 28.08
CA GLY A 126 20.11 -0.19 27.49
C GLY A 126 20.28 -0.50 26.00
N ALA A 127 20.27 -1.78 25.65
CA ALA A 127 20.31 -2.25 24.27
C ALA A 127 19.06 -1.80 23.49
N ALA A 128 17.87 -1.93 24.09
CA ALA A 128 16.62 -1.52 23.47
C ALA A 128 16.61 -0.02 23.13
N VAL A 129 16.99 0.84 24.08
CA VAL A 129 17.06 2.30 23.87
C VAL A 129 18.11 2.67 22.82
N ALA A 130 19.28 2.02 22.85
CA ALA A 130 20.33 2.25 21.85
C ALA A 130 19.87 1.87 20.44
N ALA A 131 19.19 0.74 20.29
CA ALA A 131 18.65 0.27 19.02
C ALA A 131 17.61 1.24 18.45
N VAL A 132 16.65 1.69 19.26
CA VAL A 132 15.62 2.66 18.83
C VAL A 132 16.28 3.98 18.41
N ARG A 133 17.23 4.49 19.20
CA ARG A 133 17.95 5.73 18.86
C ARG A 133 18.68 5.61 17.52
N ALA A 134 19.35 4.48 17.27
CA ALA A 134 20.04 4.25 16.02
C ALA A 134 19.06 4.20 14.85
N ALA A 135 17.98 3.43 14.97
CA ALA A 135 16.97 3.26 13.92
C ALA A 135 16.25 4.58 13.56
N VAL A 136 15.87 5.38 14.56
CA VAL A 136 15.24 6.69 14.32
C VAL A 136 16.20 7.62 13.60
N ARG A 137 17.47 7.67 14.06
CA ARG A 137 18.48 8.52 13.44
C ARG A 137 18.75 8.14 11.99
N GLU A 138 18.95 6.85 11.73
CA GLU A 138 19.15 6.33 10.38
C GLU A 138 17.97 6.67 9.47
N SER A 139 16.74 6.44 9.95
CA SER A 139 15.53 6.75 9.18
C SER A 139 15.35 8.23 8.87
N VAL A 140 15.75 9.14 9.78
CA VAL A 140 15.70 10.59 9.54
C VAL A 140 16.83 11.02 8.60
N ASP A 141 18.04 10.49 8.78
CA ASP A 141 19.21 10.81 7.96
C ASP A 141 19.03 10.38 6.48
N GLU A 142 18.20 9.37 6.21
CA GLU A 142 17.83 8.96 4.85
C GLU A 142 16.90 9.94 4.12
N VAL A 143 16.21 10.83 4.84
CA VAL A 143 15.28 11.78 4.23
C VAL A 143 16.05 12.89 3.51
N GLY A 144 15.73 13.11 2.24
CA GLY A 144 16.33 14.19 1.46
C GLY A 144 16.11 15.57 2.11
N SER A 145 17.20 16.29 2.36
CA SER A 145 17.17 17.59 3.05
C SER A 145 16.79 18.79 2.17
N THR A 146 16.64 18.58 0.85
CA THR A 146 16.35 19.67 -0.09
C THR A 146 14.91 20.14 0.08
N GLY A 147 14.72 21.37 0.56
CA GLY A 147 13.40 21.95 0.78
C GLY A 147 12.61 21.30 1.93
N LEU A 148 13.30 20.52 2.78
CA LEU A 148 12.67 19.83 3.90
C LEU A 148 12.18 20.84 4.94
N ALA A 149 10.92 20.68 5.34
CA ALA A 149 10.32 21.40 6.45
C ALA A 149 9.79 20.39 7.48
N VAL A 150 9.97 20.68 8.76
CA VAL A 150 9.50 19.85 9.86
C VAL A 150 8.30 20.53 10.52
N ALA A 151 7.19 19.81 10.63
CA ALA A 151 6.03 20.26 11.37
C ALA A 151 6.27 20.07 12.88
N PHE A 152 6.56 21.17 13.57
CA PHE A 152 6.91 21.14 14.99
C PHE A 152 5.72 21.52 15.87
N SER A 153 5.24 20.58 16.69
CA SER A 153 4.13 20.81 17.63
C SER A 153 4.60 21.05 19.07
N GLY A 154 5.86 20.78 19.37
CA GLY A 154 6.44 20.82 20.72
C GLY A 154 6.32 19.52 21.52
N GLY A 155 5.76 18.47 20.93
CA GLY A 155 5.73 17.13 21.53
C GLY A 155 7.06 16.38 21.36
N VAL A 156 7.21 15.26 22.10
CA VAL A 156 8.43 14.43 22.06
C VAL A 156 8.72 13.89 20.66
N ASP A 157 7.69 13.48 19.92
CA ASP A 157 7.84 12.91 18.59
C ASP A 157 8.35 13.94 17.59
N SER A 158 7.72 15.12 17.53
CA SER A 158 8.16 16.21 16.65
C SER A 158 9.49 16.84 17.08
N THR A 159 9.94 16.59 18.32
CA THR A 159 11.25 17.06 18.80
C THR A 159 12.37 16.09 18.46
N ALA A 160 12.05 14.81 18.26
CA ALA A 160 13.01 13.78 17.88
C ALA A 160 13.27 13.73 16.36
N VAL A 161 12.41 14.36 15.55
CA VAL A 161 12.50 14.48 14.08
C VAL A 161 13.05 15.85 13.70
#